data_AF-A0A848ZVA4-F1
#
_entry.id   AF-A0A848ZVA4-F1
#
_cell.length_a   1.000
_cell.length_b   1.000
_cell.length_c   1.000
_cell.angle_alpha   90.00
_cell.angle_beta   90.00
_cell.angle_gamma   90.00
#
_symmetry.space_group_name_H-M   'P 1'
#
loop_
_entity.id
_entity.type
_entity.pdbx_description
1 polymer ?
#
loop_
_entity_poly.entity_id
_entity_poly.type
_entity_poly.pdbx_seq_one_letter_code
_entity_poly.pdbx_strand_id
1 'polypeptide(L)'
;MKLFRRFVKLVAIIIGLLLIAIVIVMVIDHKKTDYLTIGQNEIAGYDSFLIRNVNIIPMDQDTILSNKMVYIKDGVIKNIADKIDIKGIETIDAENMFMTPGLIDMHVHVWDKYELGLYLSHGVTTIRNVWGMPMHLRLKKEINNGSLLAPIFLTTGPKLTGPD
;
A
#
# COMPACT_ATOMS: atom_id res chain seq x y z
N MET A 1 29.90 -47.75 16.50
CA MET A 1 28.93 -46.99 17.34
C MET A 1 29.30 -45.51 17.57
N LYS A 2 30.55 -45.14 17.93
CA LYS A 2 30.94 -43.74 18.18
C LYS A 2 30.88 -42.83 16.93
N LEU A 3 31.29 -43.35 15.76
CA LEU A 3 31.24 -42.62 14.48
C LEU A 3 29.80 -42.29 14.06
N PHE A 4 28.88 -43.26 14.17
CA PHE A 4 27.45 -43.04 13.92
C PHE A 4 26.84 -41.96 14.83
N ARG A 5 27.15 -41.97 16.13
CA ARG A 5 26.70 -40.90 17.06
C ARG A 5 27.28 -39.52 16.71
N ARG A 6 28.52 -39.44 16.22
CA ARG A 6 29.12 -38.17 15.75
C ARG A 6 28.45 -37.66 14.47
N PHE A 7 28.17 -38.57 13.53
CA PHE A 7 27.44 -38.26 12.30
C PHE A 7 26.03 -37.72 12.60
N VAL A 8 25.25 -38.41 13.43
CA VAL A 8 23.91 -37.96 13.83
C VAL A 8 23.97 -36.59 14.52
N LYS A 9 24.96 -36.34 15.38
CA LYS A 9 25.16 -35.02 16.00
C LYS A 9 25.47 -33.93 14.99
N LEU A 10 26.33 -34.18 14.00
CA LEU A 10 26.64 -33.22 12.94
C LEU A 10 25.40 -32.90 12.10
N VAL A 11 24.63 -33.91 11.70
CA VAL A 11 23.37 -33.71 10.96
C VAL A 11 22.38 -32.89 11.79
N ALA A 12 22.22 -33.20 13.08
CA ALA A 12 21.35 -32.43 13.97
C ALA A 12 21.79 -30.96 14.11
N ILE A 13 23.10 -30.68 14.18
CA ILE A 13 23.63 -29.31 14.19
C ILE A 13 23.32 -28.59 12.88
N ILE A 14 23.53 -29.23 11.73
CA ILE A 14 23.22 -28.64 10.42
C ILE A 14 21.73 -28.32 10.30
N ILE A 15 20.86 -29.25 10.69
CA ILE A 15 19.40 -29.03 10.70
C ILE A 15 19.06 -27.85 11.63
N GLY A 16 19.65 -27.79 12.83
CA GLY A 16 19.46 -26.69 13.76
C GLY A 16 19.87 -25.34 13.18
N LEU A 17 21.03 -25.27 12.51
CA LEU A 17 21.51 -24.05 11.84
C LEU A 17 20.59 -23.63 10.68
N LEU A 18 20.10 -24.58 9.88
CA LEU A 18 19.15 -24.31 8.79
C LEU A 18 17.82 -23.76 9.34
N LEU A 19 17.30 -24.33 10.42
CA LEU A 19 16.09 -23.82 11.08
C LEU A 19 16.29 -22.39 11.61
N ILE A 20 17.43 -22.12 12.25
CA ILE A 20 17.78 -20.77 12.71
C ILE A 20 17.85 -19.80 11.52
N ALA A 21 18.49 -20.18 10.42
CA ALA A 21 18.57 -19.34 9.23
C ALA A 21 17.19 -19.03 8.65
N ILE A 22 16.28 -20.02 8.58
CA ILE A 22 14.89 -19.82 8.13
C ILE A 22 14.16 -18.82 9.03
N VAL A 23 14.28 -18.96 10.35
CA VAL A 23 13.66 -18.03 11.31
C VAL A 23 14.22 -16.61 11.13
N ILE A 24 15.54 -16.46 10.95
CA ILE A 24 16.16 -15.16 10.70
C ILE A 24 15.60 -14.52 9.43
N VAL A 25 15.47 -15.29 8.34
CA VAL A 25 14.90 -14.80 7.08
C VAL A 25 13.46 -14.35 7.28
N MET A 26 12.63 -15.13 7.98
CA MET A 26 11.23 -14.77 8.28
C MET A 26 11.13 -13.49 9.12
N VAL A 27 12.01 -13.31 10.11
CA VAL A 27 12.04 -12.08 10.93
C VAL A 27 12.44 -10.87 10.10
N ILE A 28 13.43 -11.01 9.21
CA ILE A 28 13.84 -9.92 8.32
C ILE A 28 12.71 -9.54 7.36
N ASP A 29 12.03 -10.54 6.78
CA ASP A 29 10.90 -10.33 5.86
C ASP A 29 9.73 -9.62 6.55
N HIS A 30 9.38 -10.05 7.77
CA HIS A 30 8.35 -9.38 8.55
C HIS A 30 8.70 -7.90 8.80
N LYS A 31 9.92 -7.62 9.29
CA LYS A 31 10.38 -6.23 9.51
C LYS A 31 10.36 -5.38 8.26
N LYS A 32 10.67 -5.97 7.11
CA LYS A 32 10.65 -5.26 5.84
C LYS A 32 9.24 -4.94 5.36
N THR A 33 8.20 -5.66 5.79
CA THR A 33 6.80 -5.39 5.43
C THR A 33 6.03 -4.61 6.49
N ASP A 34 6.63 -4.34 7.66
CA ASP A 34 5.98 -3.64 8.78
C ASP A 34 5.38 -2.27 8.38
N TYR A 35 6.02 -1.55 7.46
CA TYR A 35 5.56 -0.26 6.94
C TYR A 35 4.19 -0.34 6.23
N LEU A 36 3.75 -1.53 5.84
CA LEU A 36 2.43 -1.77 5.25
C LEU A 36 1.34 -1.95 6.32
N THR A 37 1.67 -1.91 7.61
CA THR A 37 0.71 -2.04 8.69
C THR A 37 0.15 -0.66 9.05
N ILE A 38 -1.18 -0.50 8.97
CA ILE A 38 -1.85 0.80 9.19
C ILE A 38 -1.57 1.36 10.59
N GLY A 39 -1.55 0.52 11.63
CA GLY A 39 -1.29 0.94 13.01
C GLY A 39 0.11 1.49 13.30
N GLN A 40 1.06 1.44 12.34
CA GLN A 40 2.39 2.02 12.46
C GLN A 40 2.56 3.32 11.65
N ASN A 41 1.58 3.70 10.81
CA ASN A 41 1.66 4.90 9.97
C ASN A 41 0.81 6.02 10.56
N GLU A 42 1.44 7.00 11.21
CA GLU A 42 0.78 8.15 11.83
C GLU A 42 -0.11 8.95 10.85
N ILE A 43 0.26 9.00 9.56
CA ILE A 43 -0.49 9.71 8.51
C ILE A 43 -1.74 8.93 8.06
N ALA A 44 -1.69 7.59 8.10
CA ALA A 44 -2.80 6.74 7.68
C ALA A 44 -3.97 6.74 8.68
N GLY A 45 -3.82 7.37 9.84
CA GLY A 45 -4.85 7.49 10.87
C GLY A 45 -5.70 8.77 10.80
N TYR A 46 -5.37 9.71 9.92
CA TYR A 46 -6.14 10.95 9.77
C TYR A 46 -7.10 10.86 8.59
N ASP A 47 -8.36 10.53 8.88
CA ASP A 47 -9.40 10.43 7.86
C ASP A 47 -9.99 11.80 7.50
N SER A 48 -9.60 12.86 8.22
CA SER A 48 -10.08 14.23 8.00
C SER A 48 -8.96 15.25 8.10
N PHE A 49 -8.76 16.04 7.05
CA PHE A 49 -7.72 17.08 6.95
C PHE A 49 -8.08 18.17 5.94
N LEU A 50 -7.45 19.33 6.06
CA LEU A 50 -7.57 20.45 5.13
C LEU A 50 -6.28 20.60 4.35
N ILE A 51 -6.35 20.60 3.02
CA ILE A 51 -5.23 21.00 2.17
C ILE A 51 -5.48 22.44 1.72
N ARG A 52 -4.51 23.33 1.91
CA ARG A 52 -4.62 24.75 1.52
C ARG A 52 -3.57 25.17 0.52
N ASN A 53 -3.83 26.29 -0.17
CA ASN A 53 -2.93 26.94 -1.13
C ASN A 53 -2.53 26.06 -2.32
N VAL A 54 -3.36 25.08 -2.71
CA VAL A 54 -2.99 24.10 -3.73
C VAL A 54 -3.51 24.49 -5.12
N ASN A 55 -2.75 24.16 -6.16
CA ASN A 55 -3.21 24.25 -7.55
C ASN A 55 -3.78 22.90 -7.99
N ILE A 56 -5.06 22.83 -8.34
CA ILE A 56 -5.71 21.55 -8.68
C ILE A 56 -5.73 21.41 -10.20
N ILE A 57 -5.28 20.25 -10.68
CA ILE A 57 -5.46 19.79 -12.07
C ILE A 57 -6.66 18.82 -12.05
N PRO A 58 -7.87 19.28 -12.40
CA PRO A 58 -9.03 18.42 -12.47
C PRO A 58 -8.96 17.53 -13.73
N MET A 59 -9.75 16.46 -13.76
CA MET A 59 -9.76 15.49 -14.87
C MET A 59 -11.04 15.57 -15.73
N ASP A 60 -11.89 16.57 -15.50
CA ASP A 60 -13.14 16.81 -16.23
C ASP A 60 -13.07 18.04 -17.16
N GLN A 61 -12.03 18.87 -17.05
CA GLN A 61 -11.80 20.03 -17.90
C GLN A 61 -10.31 20.37 -18.01
N ASP A 62 -9.92 20.97 -19.14
CA ASP A 62 -8.53 21.39 -19.40
C ASP A 62 -8.22 22.74 -18.73
N THR A 63 -7.91 22.71 -17.44
CA THR A 63 -7.58 23.92 -16.67
C THR A 63 -6.70 23.64 -15.45
N ILE A 64 -6.28 24.71 -14.78
CA ILE A 64 -5.70 24.66 -13.43
C ILE A 64 -6.56 25.53 -12.50
N LEU A 65 -7.09 24.95 -11.43
CA LEU A 65 -7.80 25.67 -10.38
C LEU A 65 -6.77 26.15 -9.34
N SER A 66 -6.27 27.37 -9.50
CA SER A 66 -5.21 27.90 -8.65
C SER A 66 -5.68 28.31 -7.26
N ASN A 67 -4.78 28.18 -6.28
CA ASN A 67 -4.94 28.63 -4.89
C ASN A 67 -6.26 28.20 -4.24
N LYS A 68 -6.55 26.90 -4.27
CA LYS A 68 -7.75 26.31 -3.69
C LYS A 68 -7.45 25.71 -2.32
N MET A 69 -8.53 25.51 -1.56
CA MET A 69 -8.56 24.67 -0.37
C MET A 69 -9.41 23.44 -0.65
N VAL A 70 -8.96 22.27 -0.19
CA VAL A 70 -9.65 20.99 -0.31
C VAL A 70 -9.87 20.43 1.08
N TYR A 71 -11.13 20.27 1.47
CA TYR A 71 -11.50 19.67 2.75
C TYR A 71 -11.86 18.20 2.56
N ILE A 72 -11.11 17.33 3.23
CA ILE A 72 -11.37 15.89 3.31
C ILE A 72 -11.97 15.61 4.69
N LYS A 73 -13.08 14.89 4.71
CA LYS A 73 -13.73 14.39 5.93
C LYS A 73 -14.13 12.94 5.77
N ASP A 74 -13.75 12.11 6.73
CA ASP A 74 -14.03 10.68 6.78
C ASP A 74 -13.63 9.99 5.45
N GLY A 75 -12.45 10.34 4.92
CA GLY A 75 -11.91 9.82 3.65
C GLY A 75 -12.55 10.37 2.38
N VAL A 76 -13.47 11.33 2.48
CA VAL A 76 -14.23 11.88 1.34
C VAL A 76 -13.96 13.36 1.17
N ILE A 77 -13.75 13.80 -0.08
CA ILE A 77 -13.70 15.23 -0.41
C ILE A 77 -15.08 15.85 -0.15
N LYS A 78 -15.19 16.71 0.86
CA LYS A 78 -16.43 17.39 1.21
C LYS A 78 -16.61 18.72 0.51
N ASN A 79 -15.51 19.44 0.27
CA ASN A 79 -15.57 20.75 -0.35
C ASN A 79 -14.26 21.12 -1.03
N ILE A 80 -14.35 21.86 -2.14
CA ILE A 80 -13.24 22.50 -2.83
C ILE A 80 -13.64 23.96 -3.05
N ALA A 81 -12.92 24.91 -2.45
CA ALA A 81 -13.28 26.32 -2.52
C ALA A 81 -12.05 27.24 -2.36
N ASP A 82 -12.20 28.53 -2.66
CA ASP A 82 -11.13 29.52 -2.46
C ASP A 82 -10.80 29.72 -0.96
N LYS A 83 -11.80 29.57 -0.09
CA LYS A 83 -11.65 29.71 1.36
C LYS A 83 -12.55 28.72 2.08
N ILE A 84 -11.97 27.99 3.02
CA ILE A 84 -12.66 27.08 3.92
C ILE A 84 -12.21 27.45 5.35
N ASP A 85 -13.16 27.84 6.21
CA ASP A 85 -12.88 28.17 7.62
C ASP A 85 -13.25 26.98 8.51
N ILE A 86 -12.24 26.16 8.82
CA ILE A 86 -12.35 25.02 9.74
C ILE A 86 -11.19 25.11 10.72
N LYS A 87 -11.50 24.96 12.01
CA LYS A 87 -10.52 25.02 13.10
C LYS A 87 -10.33 23.65 13.74
N GLY A 88 -9.15 23.41 14.30
CA GLY A 88 -8.85 22.20 15.07
C GLY A 88 -8.74 20.94 14.20
N ILE A 89 -8.42 21.10 12.91
CA ILE A 89 -8.17 19.99 11.99
C ILE A 89 -6.74 20.09 11.44
N GLU A 90 -6.13 18.93 11.18
CA GLU A 90 -4.83 18.86 10.54
C GLU A 90 -4.86 19.61 9.20
N THR A 91 -3.87 20.48 8.99
CA THR A 91 -3.81 21.36 7.83
C THR A 91 -2.49 21.20 7.11
N ILE A 92 -2.57 20.81 5.83
CA ILE A 92 -1.43 20.64 4.94
C ILE A 92 -1.33 21.89 4.06
N ASP A 93 -0.20 22.59 4.13
CA ASP A 93 0.10 23.71 3.24
C ASP A 93 0.79 23.19 1.97
N ALA A 94 0.13 23.35 0.82
CA ALA A 94 0.59 22.88 -0.48
C ALA A 94 0.88 24.04 -1.43
N GLU A 95 1.33 25.17 -0.89
CA GLU A 95 1.73 26.34 -1.65
C GLU A 95 2.74 25.98 -2.76
N ASN A 96 2.53 26.50 -3.96
CA ASN A 96 3.29 26.19 -5.18
C ASN A 96 3.27 24.72 -5.64
N MET A 97 2.48 23.85 -4.99
CA MET A 97 2.31 22.46 -5.39
C MET A 97 1.08 22.28 -6.28
N PHE A 98 1.03 21.12 -6.93
CA PHE A 98 -0.09 20.68 -7.76
C PHE A 98 -0.74 19.44 -7.16
N MET A 99 -2.07 19.39 -7.23
CA MET A 99 -2.88 18.25 -6.84
C MET A 99 -3.57 17.66 -8.06
N THR A 100 -3.51 16.34 -8.17
CA THR A 100 -4.26 15.54 -9.12
C THR A 100 -5.12 14.54 -8.34
N PRO A 101 -6.16 13.94 -8.95
CA PRO A 101 -6.72 12.70 -8.44
C PRO A 101 -5.62 11.64 -8.31
N GLY A 102 -5.75 10.75 -7.31
CA GLY A 102 -4.80 9.66 -7.14
C GLY A 102 -4.68 8.81 -8.42
N LEU A 103 -3.47 8.41 -8.77
CA LEU A 103 -3.21 7.70 -10.02
C LEU A 103 -3.82 6.30 -10.00
N ILE A 104 -4.19 5.83 -11.19
CA ILE A 104 -4.92 4.59 -11.38
C ILE A 104 -4.18 3.73 -12.43
N ASP A 105 -3.70 2.54 -12.03
CA ASP A 105 -3.11 1.57 -12.95
C ASP A 105 -4.05 0.40 -13.21
N MET A 106 -4.51 0.27 -14.45
CA MET A 106 -5.53 -0.70 -14.83
C MET A 106 -4.96 -2.02 -15.39
N HIS A 107 -3.64 -2.18 -15.48
CA HIS A 107 -3.04 -3.39 -16.01
C HIS A 107 -1.76 -3.75 -15.25
N VAL A 108 -1.94 -4.40 -14.09
CA VAL A 108 -0.81 -4.87 -13.28
C VAL A 108 -0.84 -6.38 -13.06
N HIS A 109 0.30 -6.91 -12.66
CA HIS A 109 0.49 -8.27 -12.18
C HIS A 109 1.16 -8.22 -10.83
N VAL A 110 0.37 -8.32 -9.76
CA VAL A 110 0.90 -8.31 -8.39
C VAL A 110 1.37 -9.71 -8.04
N TRP A 111 2.60 -9.84 -7.58
CA TRP A 111 3.17 -11.13 -7.14
C TRP A 111 3.52 -11.11 -5.66
N ASP A 112 3.82 -9.92 -5.13
CA ASP A 112 4.25 -9.72 -3.76
C ASP A 112 3.51 -8.56 -3.08
N LYS A 113 3.31 -8.69 -1.77
CA LYS A 113 2.77 -7.67 -0.88
C LYS A 113 3.64 -6.39 -0.87
N TYR A 114 4.96 -6.52 -1.06
CA TYR A 114 5.87 -5.35 -1.17
C TYR A 114 5.49 -4.37 -2.29
N GLU A 115 4.95 -4.88 -3.40
CA GLU A 115 4.57 -4.04 -4.55
C GLU A 115 3.47 -3.03 -4.19
N LEU A 116 2.58 -3.39 -3.25
CA LEU A 116 1.48 -2.53 -2.81
C LEU A 116 1.97 -1.21 -2.23
N GLY A 117 3.04 -1.25 -1.45
CA GLY A 117 3.69 -0.05 -0.93
C GLY A 117 4.32 0.81 -2.00
N LEU A 118 4.96 0.17 -2.98
CA LEU A 118 5.63 0.85 -4.09
C LEU A 118 4.64 1.64 -4.97
N TYR A 119 3.46 1.06 -5.24
CA TYR A 119 2.40 1.79 -5.95
C TYR A 119 2.02 3.08 -5.22
N LEU A 120 1.78 3.01 -3.91
CA LEU A 120 1.43 4.19 -3.11
C LEU A 120 2.55 5.24 -3.08
N SER A 121 3.81 4.82 -2.95
CA SER A 121 4.95 5.77 -2.96
C SER A 121 5.10 6.53 -4.27
N HIS A 122 4.54 6.01 -5.36
CA HIS A 122 4.50 6.65 -6.67
C HIS A 122 3.14 7.31 -6.99
N GLY A 123 2.25 7.45 -6.00
CA GLY A 123 0.96 8.11 -6.15
C GLY A 123 -0.12 7.25 -6.81
N VAL A 124 0.14 5.96 -7.05
CA VAL A 124 -0.85 5.01 -7.57
C VAL A 124 -1.73 4.53 -6.43
N THR A 125 -2.92 5.10 -6.33
CA THR A 125 -3.89 4.87 -5.24
C THR A 125 -4.92 3.80 -5.59
N THR A 126 -5.01 3.38 -6.85
CA THR A 126 -5.90 2.30 -7.30
C THR A 126 -5.18 1.42 -8.33
N ILE A 127 -5.28 0.11 -8.17
CA ILE A 127 -4.73 -0.85 -9.13
C ILE A 127 -5.76 -1.93 -9.52
N ARG A 128 -5.67 -2.40 -10.77
CA ARG A 128 -6.39 -3.59 -11.25
C ARG A 128 -5.44 -4.70 -11.64
N ASN A 129 -5.33 -5.72 -10.80
CA ASN A 129 -4.61 -6.95 -11.09
C ASN A 129 -5.39 -7.84 -12.06
N VAL A 130 -4.83 -8.05 -13.25
CA VAL A 130 -5.49 -8.79 -14.35
C VAL A 130 -5.08 -10.27 -14.41
N TRP A 131 -4.36 -10.77 -13.40
CA TRP A 131 -4.06 -12.19 -13.23
C TRP A 131 -4.34 -12.62 -11.78
N GLY A 132 -5.61 -12.89 -11.49
CA GLY A 132 -6.09 -13.29 -10.18
C GLY A 132 -5.69 -14.69 -9.75
N MET A 133 -5.49 -14.88 -8.45
CA MET A 133 -5.09 -16.13 -7.79
C MET A 133 -5.62 -16.10 -6.34
N PRO A 134 -5.73 -17.23 -5.62
CA PRO A 134 -6.19 -17.25 -4.24
C PRO A 134 -5.40 -16.33 -3.29
N MET A 135 -4.12 -16.06 -3.56
CA MET A 135 -3.34 -15.10 -2.76
C MET A 135 -3.88 -13.67 -2.85
N HIS A 136 -4.34 -13.25 -4.02
CA HIS A 136 -4.92 -11.91 -4.24
C HIS A 136 -6.21 -11.72 -3.44
N LEU A 137 -6.98 -12.79 -3.24
CA LEU A 137 -8.17 -12.74 -2.38
C LEU A 137 -7.80 -12.59 -0.89
N ARG A 138 -6.68 -13.18 -0.45
CA ARG A 138 -6.16 -12.97 0.91
C ARG A 138 -5.68 -11.52 1.10
N LEU A 139 -4.89 -11.00 0.16
CA LEU A 139 -4.49 -9.59 0.17
C LEU A 139 -5.70 -8.66 0.19
N LYS A 140 -6.69 -8.90 -0.67
CA LYS A 140 -7.94 -8.10 -0.68
C LYS A 140 -8.67 -8.14 0.66
N LYS A 141 -8.68 -9.28 1.36
CA LYS A 141 -9.26 -9.40 2.71
C LYS A 141 -8.47 -8.59 3.74
N GLU A 142 -7.14 -8.62 3.69
CA GLU A 142 -6.25 -7.82 4.56
C GLU A 142 -6.35 -6.31 4.29
N ILE A 143 -6.68 -5.92 3.06
CA ILE A 143 -6.90 -4.51 2.72
C ILE A 143 -8.27 -4.06 3.25
N ASN A 144 -9.31 -4.86 2.96
CA ASN A 144 -10.69 -4.52 3.36
C ASN A 144 -10.91 -4.50 4.88
N ASN A 145 -10.11 -5.24 5.66
CA ASN A 145 -10.18 -5.21 7.12
C ASN A 145 -9.28 -4.13 7.77
N GLY A 146 -8.60 -3.30 6.95
CA GLY A 146 -7.71 -2.24 7.43
C GLY A 146 -6.42 -2.73 8.07
N SER A 147 -6.00 -3.98 7.83
CA SER A 147 -4.73 -4.50 8.34
C SER A 147 -3.55 -4.26 7.41
N LEU A 148 -3.82 -3.89 6.15
CA LEU A 148 -2.83 -3.70 5.09
C LEU A 148 -3.04 -2.37 4.36
N LEU A 149 -2.05 -1.49 4.47
CA LEU A 149 -1.90 -0.27 3.68
C LEU A 149 -1.57 -0.64 2.23
N ALA A 150 -2.47 -0.32 1.31
CA ALA A 150 -2.34 -0.64 -0.10
C ALA A 150 -3.20 0.32 -0.95
N PRO A 151 -2.98 0.37 -2.27
CA PRO A 151 -3.93 0.96 -3.19
C PRO A 151 -5.28 0.25 -3.09
N ILE A 152 -6.34 0.90 -3.55
CA ILE A 152 -7.61 0.22 -3.82
C ILE A 152 -7.32 -0.95 -4.76
N PHE A 153 -7.56 -2.16 -4.26
CA PHE A 153 -7.11 -3.38 -4.91
C PHE A 153 -8.27 -4.09 -5.61
N LEU A 154 -8.30 -3.96 -6.93
CA LEU A 154 -9.20 -4.70 -7.80
C LEU A 154 -8.45 -5.89 -8.39
N THR A 155 -9.06 -7.07 -8.40
CA THR A 155 -8.44 -8.26 -9.01
C THR A 155 -9.46 -9.07 -9.77
N THR A 156 -9.02 -9.62 -10.90
CA THR A 156 -9.79 -10.53 -11.76
C THR A 156 -9.66 -11.99 -11.26
N GLY A 157 -10.15 -12.95 -12.04
CA GLY A 157 -9.80 -14.37 -11.87
C GLY A 157 -8.47 -14.73 -12.54
N PRO A 158 -8.11 -16.02 -12.59
CA PRO A 158 -6.96 -16.48 -13.36
C PRO A 158 -7.05 -16.04 -14.82
N LYS A 159 -5.91 -15.77 -15.45
CA LYS A 159 -5.86 -15.46 -16.88
C LYS A 159 -6.48 -16.63 -17.68
N LEU A 160 -7.32 -16.30 -18.64
CA LEU A 160 -7.82 -17.26 -19.62
C LEU A 160 -6.89 -17.20 -20.82
N THR A 161 -6.10 -18.26 -21.03
CA THR A 161 -5.19 -18.39 -22.18
C THR A 161 -5.51 -19.68 -22.94
N GLY A 162 -5.28 -19.68 -24.25
CA GLY A 162 -5.39 -20.88 -25.08
C GLY A 162 -4.28 -21.90 -24.75
N PRO A 163 -4.36 -23.11 -25.31
CA PRO A 163 -3.25 -24.06 -25.26
C PRO A 163 -2.04 -23.45 -25.98
N ASP A 164 -0.85 -23.65 -25.38
CA ASP A 164 0.45 -23.29 -25.96
C ASP A 164 0.73 -24.06 -27.28
#